data_AF-A0A0F9YBN8-F1
#
_entry.id   AF-A0A0F9YBN8-F1
#
_cell.length_a   1.000
_cell.length_b   1.000
_cell.length_c   1.000
_cell.angle_alpha   90.00
_cell.angle_beta   90.00
_cell.angle_gamma   90.00
#
_symmetry.space_group_name_H-M   'P 1'
#
loop_
_entity.id
_entity.type
_entity.pdbx_description
1 polymer ?
#
loop_
_entity_poly.entity_id
_entity_poly.type
_entity_poly.pdbx_seq_one_letter_code
_entity_poly.pdbx_strand_id
1 'polypeptide(L)'
;MRSENTQKALPINLDAHRASRNLTAAKTGLNYEVRNITPDCAALILSSNPNREDVDAKSLKPYVDAMSARAWIYNAQPILFDTEGKLLDGRKRLMASVMSGESFRTLVVNGIQRDTVHTIDQHRRRSYAGVLEARGIAHAGSLIRTMAKLIRIERGSFGKPASPVSWARYDQVLELNPGLIDAVEMSEETRGCPLHSTARPVVAYMANGAGKSHLALALFKHMRDHELLSRGHPAKELALQMAHDRARGLKPEVDEMIVMGIQAMNDLEAGVSPEVPYGWTRDFGDCHLDAEGAPASRKAFMEDTPPNLGMPKLVGYAGLNLGTEVIDASSVMIDALRAKGNAVPVNADLRLVYLTPDVAAQWLERFNTSNRKIQTTHVNSIARDIRAGNWMMNAQPIAFAGDPSSGEATLLNGQHRLEAVVKADAGIEVMIATGIAKEAFATFDMHARHAHRKYIAKGDERVLAAAAKLQWRVDNNMAPGDRSAPSATEIEATIKAHPELMDAFPVSRKKEMQEIGSAGILTFFIAHIRRQDDQLSEVFLQQMMNGEGLMRGNPLIKIRAKLIGKRGQLTRRQVLAQLLDTWDEYRAYVDVHGVESVTGFKPADTKARTELRYS
;
A
#
# COMPACT_ATOMS: atom_id res chain seq x y z
N MET A 1 51.02 -20.59 18.11
CA MET A 1 49.95 -19.87 18.83
C MET A 1 48.65 -20.02 18.04
N ARG A 2 47.80 -20.97 18.43
CA ARG A 2 46.43 -21.11 17.89
C ARG A 2 45.55 -20.15 18.70
N SER A 3 45.03 -19.10 18.09
CA SER A 3 44.03 -18.25 18.73
C SER A 3 42.68 -18.94 18.66
N GLU A 4 42.20 -19.38 19.81
CA GLU A 4 40.85 -19.86 20.03
C GLU A 4 39.86 -18.74 19.72
N ASN A 5 39.09 -18.91 18.65
CA ASN A 5 37.95 -18.06 18.35
C ASN A 5 36.75 -18.60 19.14
N THR A 6 36.76 -18.40 20.46
CA THR A 6 35.58 -18.64 21.30
C THR A 6 34.59 -17.52 21.03
N GLN A 7 33.66 -17.75 20.10
CA GLN A 7 32.37 -17.04 20.11
C GLN A 7 31.73 -17.32 21.47
N LYS A 8 31.84 -16.36 22.40
CA LYS A 8 31.05 -16.36 23.63
C LYS A 8 29.58 -16.44 23.20
N ALA A 9 28.98 -17.61 23.38
CA ALA A 9 27.54 -17.77 23.27
C ALA A 9 26.90 -16.74 24.22
N LEU A 10 26.10 -15.83 23.66
CA LEU A 10 25.28 -14.91 24.44
C LEU A 10 24.52 -15.73 25.50
N PRO A 11 24.47 -15.28 26.76
CA PRO A 11 23.81 -16.02 27.82
C PRO A 11 22.36 -16.30 27.43
N ILE A 12 21.94 -17.57 27.55
CA ILE A 12 20.58 -18.01 27.25
C ILE A 12 19.63 -17.25 28.18
N ASN A 13 18.85 -16.33 27.61
CA ASN A 13 17.81 -15.61 28.35
C ASN A 13 16.65 -16.58 28.65
N LEU A 14 16.72 -17.24 29.82
CA LEU A 14 15.78 -18.27 30.26
C LEU A 14 14.33 -17.78 30.27
N ASP A 15 14.11 -16.49 30.57
CA ASP A 15 12.78 -15.88 30.59
C ASP A 15 12.24 -15.69 29.18
N ALA A 16 13.07 -15.26 28.23
CA ALA A 16 12.70 -15.20 26.81
C ALA A 16 12.36 -16.60 26.25
N HIS A 17 13.09 -17.63 26.66
CA HIS A 17 12.81 -19.02 26.30
C HIS A 17 11.50 -19.54 26.89
N ARG A 18 11.22 -19.31 28.17
CA ARG A 18 9.95 -19.66 28.80
C ARG A 18 8.78 -18.94 28.15
N ALA A 19 8.92 -17.63 27.91
CA ALA A 19 7.91 -16.82 27.26
C ALA A 19 7.63 -17.32 25.83
N SER A 20 8.66 -17.54 25.02
CA SER A 20 8.52 -18.06 23.65
C SER A 20 7.83 -19.43 23.65
N ARG A 21 8.28 -20.38 24.48
CA ARG A 21 7.66 -21.73 24.60
C ARG A 21 6.19 -21.67 25.01
N ASN A 22 5.82 -20.80 25.94
CA ASN A 22 4.42 -20.66 26.35
C ASN A 22 3.54 -20.07 25.23
N LEU A 23 4.10 -19.20 24.39
CA LEU A 23 3.41 -18.60 23.25
C LEU A 23 3.29 -19.54 22.05
N THR A 24 4.29 -20.40 21.83
CA THR A 24 4.32 -21.37 20.72
C THR A 24 3.88 -22.77 21.14
N ALA A 25 3.42 -22.96 22.38
CA ALA A 25 2.81 -24.21 22.82
C ALA A 25 1.49 -24.44 22.10
N ALA A 26 1.19 -25.70 21.80
CA ALA A 26 -0.11 -26.11 21.30
C ALA A 26 -1.19 -25.74 22.31
N LYS A 27 -2.26 -25.10 21.83
CA LYS A 27 -3.41 -24.69 22.66
C LYS A 27 -4.72 -25.14 22.04
N THR A 28 -5.60 -25.69 22.87
CA THR A 28 -6.98 -26.02 22.50
C THR A 28 -7.87 -24.81 22.78
N GLY A 29 -8.39 -24.19 21.71
CA GLY A 29 -9.28 -23.03 21.81
C GLY A 29 -8.56 -21.67 21.74
N LEU A 30 -9.34 -20.64 21.40
CA LEU A 30 -8.85 -19.27 21.25
C LEU A 30 -8.48 -18.65 22.60
N ASN A 31 -7.25 -18.15 22.70
CA ASN A 31 -6.75 -17.46 23.89
C ASN A 31 -6.19 -16.09 23.50
N TYR A 32 -6.59 -15.04 24.20
CA TYR A 32 -6.18 -13.65 23.99
C TYR A 32 -5.37 -13.17 25.19
N GLU A 33 -4.15 -12.68 24.95
CA GLU A 33 -3.28 -12.18 26.03
C GLU A 33 -2.48 -10.96 25.56
N VAL A 34 -2.44 -9.89 26.37
CA VAL A 34 -1.55 -8.76 26.11
C VAL A 34 -0.17 -9.08 26.67
N ARG A 35 0.87 -9.05 25.81
CA ARG A 35 2.25 -9.34 26.22
C ARG A 35 3.22 -8.27 25.77
N ASN A 36 4.27 -8.08 26.56
CA ASN A 36 5.48 -7.38 26.14
C ASN A 36 6.45 -8.40 25.52
N ILE A 37 6.73 -8.27 24.23
CA ILE A 37 7.63 -9.16 23.50
C ILE A 37 9.02 -8.51 23.46
N THR A 38 10.02 -9.20 24.02
CA THR A 38 11.42 -8.79 23.97
C THR A 38 12.09 -9.19 22.65
N PRO A 39 13.19 -8.54 22.22
CA PRO A 39 13.95 -8.95 21.04
C PRO A 39 14.38 -10.41 21.08
N ASP A 40 14.83 -10.90 22.24
CA ASP A 40 15.22 -12.31 22.43
C ASP A 40 14.01 -13.25 22.24
N CYS A 41 12.85 -12.91 22.81
CA CYS A 41 11.63 -13.70 22.66
C CYS A 41 11.18 -13.71 21.19
N ALA A 42 11.22 -12.55 20.51
CA ALA A 42 10.92 -12.42 19.10
C ALA A 42 11.87 -13.25 18.22
N ALA A 43 13.17 -13.23 18.50
CA ALA A 43 14.16 -14.04 17.79
C ALA A 43 13.87 -15.55 17.95
N LEU A 44 13.50 -15.99 19.15
CA LEU A 44 13.13 -17.39 19.42
C LEU A 44 11.83 -17.80 18.72
N ILE A 45 10.82 -16.92 18.68
CA ILE A 45 9.59 -17.17 17.94
C ILE A 45 9.89 -17.30 16.43
N LEU A 46 10.73 -16.42 15.89
CA LEU A 46 11.10 -16.42 14.48
C LEU A 46 11.95 -17.63 14.08
N SER A 47 12.86 -18.08 14.95
CA SER A 47 13.71 -19.25 14.70
C SER A 47 12.93 -20.56 14.74
N SER A 48 11.95 -20.68 15.64
CA SER A 48 11.02 -21.82 15.69
C SER A 48 9.96 -21.80 14.59
N ASN A 49 9.79 -20.68 13.88
CA ASN A 49 8.84 -20.49 12.79
C ASN A 49 9.54 -20.04 11.49
N PRO A 50 10.43 -20.88 10.92
CA PRO A 50 11.16 -20.52 9.71
C PRO A 50 10.18 -20.31 8.55
N ASN A 51 10.36 -19.20 7.83
CA ASN A 51 9.60 -18.91 6.62
C ASN A 51 10.51 -19.04 5.40
N ARG A 52 9.99 -19.61 4.31
CA ARG A 52 10.74 -19.79 3.05
C ARG A 52 10.76 -18.53 2.17
N GLU A 53 9.98 -17.50 2.51
CA GLU A 53 9.91 -16.25 1.74
C GLU A 53 10.65 -15.12 2.45
N ASP A 54 11.50 -14.42 1.69
CA ASP A 54 12.16 -13.20 2.12
C ASP A 54 11.14 -12.08 2.35
N VAL A 55 11.30 -11.37 3.46
CA VAL A 55 10.47 -10.20 3.75
C VAL A 55 11.07 -8.99 3.03
N ASP A 56 10.25 -8.30 2.24
CA ASP A 56 10.65 -7.06 1.57
C ASP A 56 11.12 -6.02 2.60
N ALA A 57 12.41 -5.65 2.50
CA ALA A 57 13.06 -4.69 3.37
C ALA A 57 12.36 -3.32 3.39
N LYS A 58 11.80 -2.89 2.26
CA LYS A 58 11.05 -1.61 2.18
C LYS A 58 9.78 -1.63 3.02
N SER A 59 9.09 -2.78 3.07
CA SER A 59 7.88 -2.97 3.87
C SER A 59 8.14 -3.16 5.38
N LEU A 60 9.35 -3.57 5.75
CA LEU A 60 9.76 -3.79 7.14
C LEU A 60 10.29 -2.50 7.79
N LYS A 61 10.98 -1.67 7.00
CA LYS A 61 11.61 -0.43 7.47
C LYS A 61 10.70 0.49 8.30
N PRO A 62 9.41 0.72 7.98
CA PRO A 62 8.55 1.55 8.81
C PRO A 62 8.39 1.06 10.25
N TYR A 63 8.37 -0.26 10.48
CA TYR A 63 8.31 -0.81 11.83
C TYR A 63 9.64 -0.70 12.56
N VAL A 64 10.75 -0.98 11.85
CA VAL A 64 12.08 -0.84 12.42
C VAL A 64 12.29 0.62 12.84
N ASP A 65 11.99 1.57 11.95
CA ASP A 65 12.11 3.00 12.24
C ASP A 65 11.23 3.41 13.43
N ALA A 66 9.98 2.93 13.50
CA ALA A 66 9.09 3.26 14.62
C ALA A 66 9.55 2.63 15.94
N MET A 67 10.04 1.39 15.94
CA MET A 67 10.54 0.73 17.14
C MET A 67 11.90 1.27 17.58
N SER A 68 12.84 1.51 16.65
CA SER A 68 14.13 2.15 16.91
C SER A 68 13.96 3.58 17.41
N ALA A 69 12.98 4.31 16.89
CA ALA A 69 12.59 5.60 17.42
C ALA A 69 11.70 5.48 18.67
N ARG A 70 11.53 4.28 19.27
CA ARG A 70 10.71 4.02 20.46
C ARG A 70 9.28 4.58 20.42
N ALA A 71 8.75 4.83 19.22
CA ALA A 71 7.45 5.44 18.96
C ALA A 71 6.33 4.38 18.81
N TRP A 72 6.60 3.11 19.15
CA TRP A 72 5.60 2.05 19.09
C TRP A 72 4.65 2.13 20.29
N ILE A 73 3.37 2.37 20.01
CA ILE A 73 2.27 2.40 20.98
C ILE A 73 1.40 1.15 20.80
N TYR A 74 0.98 0.53 21.91
CA TYR A 74 0.07 -0.60 21.92
C TYR A 74 -1.25 -0.26 21.21
N ASN A 75 -1.59 -1.02 20.18
CA ASN A 75 -2.70 -0.75 19.28
C ASN A 75 -3.65 -1.94 19.09
N ALA A 76 -3.61 -2.92 20.01
CA ALA A 76 -4.40 -4.15 19.94
C ALA A 76 -4.26 -4.97 18.63
N GLN A 77 -3.27 -4.68 17.77
CA GLN A 77 -2.99 -5.53 16.63
C GLN A 77 -2.33 -6.82 17.11
N PRO A 78 -2.87 -8.01 16.81
CA PRO A 78 -2.39 -9.24 17.42
C PRO A 78 -1.17 -9.85 16.72
N ILE A 79 -0.33 -10.58 17.44
CA ILE A 79 0.53 -11.66 16.92
C ILE A 79 -0.30 -12.93 16.97
N LEU A 80 -0.39 -13.66 15.86
CA LEU A 80 -1.33 -14.78 15.71
C LEU A 80 -0.59 -16.11 15.64
N PHE A 81 -1.03 -17.08 16.45
CA PHE A 81 -0.55 -18.46 16.43
C PHE A 81 -1.70 -19.43 16.19
N ASP A 82 -1.45 -20.45 15.36
CA ASP A 82 -2.41 -21.54 15.18
C ASP A 82 -2.46 -22.48 16.39
N THR A 83 -3.32 -23.51 16.32
CA THR A 83 -3.47 -24.55 17.36
C THR A 83 -2.19 -25.36 17.60
N GLU A 84 -1.28 -25.41 16.64
CA GLU A 84 0.02 -26.10 16.72
C GLU A 84 1.16 -25.16 17.16
N GLY A 85 0.85 -23.88 17.44
CA GLY A 85 1.83 -22.88 17.84
C GLY A 85 2.64 -22.27 16.69
N LYS A 86 2.21 -22.48 15.44
CA LYS A 86 2.83 -21.88 14.26
C LYS A 86 2.38 -20.43 14.09
N LEU A 87 3.33 -19.57 13.77
CA LEU A 87 3.09 -18.14 13.53
C LEU A 87 2.29 -17.93 12.24
N LEU A 88 1.10 -17.34 12.37
CA LEU A 88 0.19 -17.00 11.28
C LEU A 88 0.35 -15.53 10.82
N ASP A 89 0.53 -14.60 11.76
CA ASP A 89 0.67 -13.17 11.49
C ASP A 89 1.50 -12.49 12.60
N GLY A 90 2.07 -11.31 12.30
CA GLY A 90 2.88 -10.53 13.22
C GLY A 90 4.39 -10.60 12.97
N ARG A 91 4.83 -11.38 11.96
CA ARG A 91 6.24 -11.63 11.65
C ARG A 91 7.07 -10.34 11.52
N LYS A 92 6.56 -9.32 10.81
CA LYS A 92 7.30 -8.07 10.60
C LYS A 92 7.53 -7.28 11.89
N ARG A 93 6.58 -7.32 12.83
CA ARG A 93 6.73 -6.68 14.14
C ARG A 93 7.75 -7.41 15.00
N LEU A 94 7.75 -8.74 14.96
CA LEU A 94 8.81 -9.56 15.58
C LEU A 94 10.19 -9.25 14.99
N MET A 95 10.31 -9.22 13.66
CA MET A 95 11.58 -8.87 12.99
C MET A 95 12.04 -7.45 13.31
N ALA A 96 11.11 -6.50 13.34
CA ALA A 96 11.43 -5.12 13.68
C ALA A 96 11.91 -4.98 15.12
N SER A 97 11.35 -5.73 16.08
CA SER A 97 11.85 -5.79 17.45
C SER A 97 13.28 -6.34 17.52
N VAL A 98 13.58 -7.41 16.78
CA VAL A 98 14.94 -7.96 16.69
C VAL A 98 15.91 -6.95 16.07
N MET A 99 15.53 -6.30 14.96
CA MET A 99 16.41 -5.36 14.24
C MET A 99 16.61 -4.04 14.97
N SER A 100 15.58 -3.55 15.68
CA SER A 100 15.66 -2.32 16.45
C SER A 100 16.32 -2.51 17.82
N GLY A 101 16.34 -3.74 18.34
CA GLY A 101 16.76 -4.03 19.71
C GLY A 101 15.74 -3.63 20.76
N GLU A 102 14.53 -3.21 20.36
CA GLU A 102 13.51 -2.67 21.26
C GLU A 102 12.37 -3.67 21.51
N SER A 103 11.91 -3.73 22.76
CA SER A 103 10.74 -4.52 23.15
C SER A 103 9.45 -3.80 22.77
N PHE A 104 8.39 -4.55 22.48
CA PHE A 104 7.10 -3.94 22.16
C PHE A 104 5.93 -4.70 22.79
N ARG A 105 4.91 -3.95 23.23
CA ARG A 105 3.66 -4.49 23.75
C ARG A 105 2.68 -4.78 22.60
N THR A 106 2.05 -5.94 22.64
CA THR A 106 1.13 -6.42 21.60
C THR A 106 0.10 -7.38 22.17
N LEU A 107 -1.05 -7.49 21.50
CA LEU A 107 -1.98 -8.59 21.71
C LEU A 107 -1.36 -9.85 21.13
N VAL A 108 -1.52 -10.99 21.79
CA VAL A 108 -1.14 -12.30 21.30
C VAL A 108 -2.39 -13.18 21.31
N VAL A 109 -2.68 -13.83 20.19
CA VAL A 109 -3.83 -14.72 20.05
C VAL A 109 -3.35 -16.09 19.62
N ASN A 110 -3.69 -17.10 20.40
CA ASN A 110 -3.30 -18.49 20.18
C ASN A 110 -4.52 -19.37 19.91
N GLY A 111 -4.27 -20.57 19.36
CA GLY A 111 -5.32 -21.57 19.19
C GLY A 111 -6.24 -21.29 18.01
N ILE A 112 -5.76 -20.51 17.04
CA ILE A 112 -6.50 -20.16 15.83
C ILE A 112 -6.52 -21.39 14.92
N GLN A 113 -7.70 -21.85 14.55
CA GLN A 113 -7.79 -22.94 13.57
C GLN A 113 -7.26 -22.43 12.22
N ARG A 114 -6.43 -23.23 11.56
CA ARG A 114 -5.80 -22.87 10.28
C ARG A 114 -6.80 -22.41 9.21
N ASP A 115 -8.00 -22.95 9.26
CA ASP A 115 -9.11 -22.62 8.36
C ASP A 115 -9.88 -21.36 8.79
N THR A 116 -9.45 -20.60 9.80
CA THR A 116 -10.09 -19.33 10.23
C THR A 116 -9.33 -18.08 9.75
N VAL A 117 -8.19 -18.27 9.08
CA VAL A 117 -7.26 -17.18 8.72
C VAL A 117 -7.82 -16.28 7.62
N HIS A 118 -8.79 -16.75 6.84
CA HIS A 118 -9.32 -16.02 5.68
C HIS A 118 -10.30 -14.89 6.03
N THR A 119 -10.86 -14.86 7.25
CA THR A 119 -11.72 -13.77 7.74
C THR A 119 -10.92 -12.63 8.39
N ILE A 120 -9.59 -12.79 8.49
CA ILE A 120 -8.70 -11.77 9.05
C ILE A 120 -8.71 -10.54 8.13
N ASP A 121 -8.98 -9.39 8.75
CA ASP A 121 -9.38 -8.18 8.04
C ASP A 121 -8.23 -7.66 7.15
N GLN A 122 -8.48 -7.67 5.83
CA GLN A 122 -7.54 -7.24 4.80
C GLN A 122 -7.49 -5.71 4.72
N HIS A 123 -7.03 -5.08 5.79
CA HIS A 123 -6.89 -3.63 5.85
C HIS A 123 -5.87 -3.17 4.80
N ARG A 124 -6.27 -2.20 3.97
CA ARG A 124 -5.29 -1.38 3.22
C ARG A 124 -4.40 -0.63 4.21
N ARG A 125 -3.14 -0.43 3.82
CA ARG A 125 -2.16 0.40 4.54
C ARG A 125 -2.79 1.71 5.01
N ARG A 126 -2.65 2.03 6.30
CA ARG A 126 -2.99 3.38 6.79
C ARG A 126 -1.95 4.37 6.23
N SER A 127 -2.40 5.48 5.67
CA SER A 127 -1.52 6.56 5.23
C SER A 127 -1.59 7.69 6.24
N TYR A 128 -0.48 8.39 6.46
CA TYR A 128 -0.46 9.57 7.31
C TYR A 128 -1.42 10.66 6.78
N ALA A 129 -1.66 10.71 5.47
CA ALA A 129 -2.67 11.59 4.88
C ALA A 129 -4.07 11.29 5.44
N GLY A 130 -4.42 10.01 5.54
CA GLY A 130 -5.69 9.60 6.14
C GLY A 130 -5.76 9.90 7.65
N VAL A 131 -4.63 9.95 8.36
CA VAL A 131 -4.57 10.37 9.77
C VAL A 131 -4.86 11.87 9.91
N LEU A 132 -4.32 12.70 9.03
CA LEU A 132 -4.58 14.14 9.05
C LEU A 132 -6.03 14.46 8.64
N GLU A 133 -6.56 13.79 7.61
CA GLU A 133 -7.97 13.90 7.20
C GLU A 133 -8.92 13.55 8.35
N ALA A 134 -8.59 12.49 9.09
CA ALA A 134 -9.29 12.05 10.29
C ALA A 134 -9.29 13.07 11.44
N ARG A 135 -8.24 13.91 11.52
CA ARG A 135 -8.13 15.04 12.45
C ARG A 135 -8.83 16.31 11.94
N GLY A 136 -9.55 16.23 10.82
CA GLY A 136 -10.23 17.36 10.21
C GLY A 136 -9.33 18.28 9.38
N ILE A 137 -8.08 17.89 9.11
CA ILE A 137 -7.14 18.70 8.35
C ILE A 137 -7.42 18.52 6.86
N ALA A 138 -7.84 19.61 6.21
CA ALA A 138 -8.05 19.66 4.77
C ALA A 138 -6.71 19.52 4.01
N HIS A 139 -6.79 19.06 2.75
CA HIS A 139 -5.63 18.97 1.86
C HIS A 139 -4.42 18.20 2.43
N ALA A 140 -4.67 17.21 3.31
CA ALA A 140 -3.65 16.43 4.02
C ALA A 140 -2.51 15.89 3.14
N GLY A 141 -2.83 15.42 1.93
CA GLY A 141 -1.81 14.96 0.99
C GLY A 141 -0.83 16.07 0.55
N SER A 142 -1.32 17.31 0.40
CA SER A 142 -0.50 18.48 0.07
C SER A 142 0.37 18.90 1.25
N LEU A 143 -0.21 18.92 2.45
CA LEU A 143 0.51 19.21 3.70
C LEU A 143 1.68 18.25 3.93
N ILE A 144 1.49 16.96 3.70
CA ILE A 144 2.56 15.95 3.82
C ILE A 144 3.69 16.19 2.83
N ARG A 145 3.37 16.48 1.56
CA ARG A 145 4.41 16.77 0.55
C ARG A 145 5.18 18.03 0.92
N THR A 146 4.51 19.04 1.44
CA THR A 146 5.12 20.30 1.91
C THR A 146 6.08 20.05 3.06
N MET A 147 5.61 19.37 4.12
CA MET A 147 6.47 18.96 5.25
C MET A 147 7.66 18.11 4.80
N ALA A 148 7.45 17.15 3.89
CA ALA A 148 8.53 16.30 3.40
C ALA A 148 9.64 17.10 2.70
N LYS A 149 9.29 18.15 1.94
CA LYS A 149 10.26 19.04 1.30
C LYS A 149 10.98 19.90 2.34
N LEU A 150 10.26 20.50 3.28
CA LEU A 150 10.84 21.34 4.33
C LEU A 150 11.77 20.56 5.27
N ILE A 151 11.40 19.32 5.64
CA ILE A 151 12.26 18.41 6.42
C ILE A 151 13.53 18.04 5.63
N ARG A 152 13.44 17.87 4.31
CA ARG A 152 14.63 17.62 3.48
C ARG A 152 15.58 18.82 3.48
N ILE A 153 15.02 20.03 3.39
CA ILE A 153 15.76 21.29 3.42
C ILE A 153 16.43 21.48 4.78
N GLU A 154 15.69 21.25 5.87
CA GLU A 154 16.20 21.25 7.24
C GLU A 154 17.38 20.28 7.44
N ARG A 155 17.29 19.07 6.87
CA ARG A 155 18.35 18.05 6.94
C ARG A 155 19.52 18.25 5.99
N GLY A 156 19.51 19.29 5.14
CA GLY A 156 20.54 19.47 4.12
C GLY A 156 20.50 18.43 2.98
N SER A 157 19.37 17.74 2.80
CA SER A 157 19.20 16.61 1.85
C SER A 157 18.29 16.92 0.66
N PHE A 158 17.92 18.19 0.46
CA PHE A 158 17.15 18.63 -0.70
C PHE A 158 17.94 18.40 -2.00
N GLY A 159 17.27 17.96 -3.07
CA GLY A 159 17.94 17.49 -4.30
C GLY A 159 18.54 16.09 -4.26
N LYS A 160 18.69 15.48 -3.08
CA LYS A 160 19.20 14.10 -2.92
C LYS A 160 18.05 13.07 -2.89
N PRO A 161 18.28 11.77 -3.16
CA PRO A 161 17.25 10.73 -3.04
C PRO A 161 16.50 10.79 -1.70
N ALA A 162 15.17 10.80 -1.76
CA ALA A 162 14.35 11.01 -0.57
C ALA A 162 14.48 9.85 0.43
N SER A 163 14.83 10.20 1.67
CA SER A 163 14.72 9.30 2.81
C SER A 163 13.30 9.31 3.38
N PRO A 164 12.75 8.15 3.80
CA PRO A 164 11.44 8.11 4.47
C PRO A 164 11.41 9.01 5.71
N VAL A 165 10.30 9.71 5.90
CA VAL A 165 10.01 10.50 7.10
C VAL A 165 9.00 9.72 7.95
N SER A 166 9.29 9.56 9.25
CA SER A 166 8.40 8.89 10.20
C SER A 166 7.17 9.74 10.51
N TRP A 167 6.06 9.12 10.93
CA TRP A 167 4.84 9.85 11.28
C TRP A 167 5.03 10.72 12.52
N ALA A 168 5.78 10.23 13.51
CA ALA A 168 6.17 11.03 14.68
C ALA A 168 6.92 12.31 14.27
N ARG A 169 7.81 12.24 13.27
CA ARG A 169 8.49 13.44 12.76
C ARG A 169 7.52 14.39 12.07
N TYR A 170 6.55 13.89 11.32
CA TYR A 170 5.52 14.75 10.74
C TYR A 170 4.64 15.41 11.81
N ASP A 171 4.22 14.66 12.84
CA ASP A 171 3.40 15.21 13.93
C ASP A 171 4.16 16.31 14.68
N GLN A 172 5.43 16.08 15.03
CA GLN A 172 6.29 17.07 15.66
C GLN A 172 6.44 18.34 14.81
N VAL A 173 6.69 18.18 13.50
CA VAL A 173 6.85 19.33 12.60
C VAL A 173 5.54 20.10 12.51
N LEU A 174 4.40 19.43 12.37
CA LEU A 174 3.11 20.10 12.28
C LEU A 174 2.74 20.83 13.57
N GLU A 175 2.99 20.22 14.73
CA GLU A 175 2.71 20.80 16.05
C GLU A 175 3.55 22.06 16.31
N LEU A 176 4.84 22.04 15.99
CA LEU A 176 5.75 23.17 16.18
C LEU A 176 5.61 24.26 15.10
N ASN A 177 4.96 23.93 13.98
CA ASN A 177 4.88 24.78 12.79
C ASN A 177 3.44 24.85 12.24
N PRO A 178 2.46 25.34 13.04
CA PRO A 178 1.04 25.33 12.64
C PRO A 178 0.76 26.12 11.34
N GLY A 179 1.56 27.16 11.04
CA GLY A 179 1.45 27.96 9.80
C GLY A 179 1.69 27.17 8.50
N LEU A 180 2.07 25.89 8.58
CA LEU A 180 2.05 24.97 7.44
C LEU A 180 0.65 24.78 6.84
N ILE A 181 -0.39 24.84 7.69
CA ILE A 181 -1.79 24.73 7.25
C ILE A 181 -2.14 25.95 6.39
N ASP A 182 -1.87 27.15 6.89
CA ASP A 182 -2.11 28.42 6.18
C ASP A 182 -1.37 28.47 4.83
N ALA A 183 -0.14 27.95 4.77
CA ALA A 183 0.64 27.89 3.54
C ALA A 183 0.03 26.96 2.48
N VAL A 184 -0.58 25.85 2.91
CA VAL A 184 -1.32 24.93 2.03
C VAL A 184 -2.60 25.58 1.55
N GLU A 185 -3.35 26.24 2.44
CA GLU A 185 -4.57 26.97 2.09
C GLU A 185 -4.29 28.08 1.07
N MET A 186 -3.24 28.89 1.27
CA MET A 186 -2.81 29.91 0.31
C MET A 186 -2.50 29.32 -1.08
N SER A 187 -1.88 28.13 -1.13
CA SER A 187 -1.66 27.43 -2.39
C SER A 187 -2.98 27.02 -3.07
N GLU A 188 -3.97 26.57 -2.30
CA GLU A 188 -5.28 26.19 -2.85
C GLU A 188 -6.08 27.42 -3.33
N GLU A 189 -6.05 28.53 -2.59
CA GLU A 189 -6.67 29.80 -2.98
C GLU A 189 -6.10 30.39 -4.27
N THR A 190 -4.81 30.17 -4.51
CA THR A 190 -4.09 30.67 -5.69
C THR A 190 -4.07 29.67 -6.85
N ARG A 191 -5.00 28.70 -6.86
CA ARG A 191 -5.13 27.72 -7.94
C ARG A 191 -5.21 28.41 -9.30
N GLY A 192 -4.49 27.85 -10.27
CA GLY A 192 -4.29 28.45 -11.60
C GLY A 192 -2.96 29.18 -11.76
N CYS A 193 -2.25 29.47 -10.67
CA CYS A 193 -0.84 29.87 -10.73
C CYS A 193 -0.02 28.82 -11.51
N PRO A 194 0.84 29.23 -12.48
CA PRO A 194 1.72 28.33 -13.22
C PRO A 194 2.66 27.49 -12.35
N LEU A 195 3.07 28.02 -11.18
CA LEU A 195 3.92 27.31 -10.22
C LEU A 195 3.22 26.06 -9.66
N HIS A 196 3.94 24.92 -9.64
CA HIS A 196 3.36 23.62 -9.29
C HIS A 196 2.74 23.59 -7.87
N SER A 197 1.65 22.85 -7.70
CA SER A 197 0.87 22.77 -6.45
C SER A 197 1.63 22.21 -5.24
N THR A 198 2.74 21.50 -5.46
CA THR A 198 3.67 21.08 -4.39
C THR A 198 4.75 22.11 -4.08
N ALA A 199 5.11 22.98 -5.04
CA ALA A 199 6.13 24.01 -4.85
C ALA A 199 5.56 25.24 -4.14
N ARG A 200 4.38 25.70 -4.56
CA ARG A 200 3.67 26.85 -3.97
C ARG A 200 3.59 26.83 -2.44
N PRO A 201 3.11 25.77 -1.76
CA PRO A 201 2.98 25.78 -0.31
C PRO A 201 4.34 25.76 0.41
N VAL A 202 5.41 25.24 -0.21
CA VAL A 202 6.76 25.32 0.36
C VAL A 202 7.25 26.77 0.35
N VAL A 203 7.12 27.45 -0.79
CA VAL A 203 7.50 28.86 -0.94
C VAL A 203 6.63 29.76 -0.04
N ALA A 204 5.32 29.50 0.02
CA ALA A 204 4.39 30.20 0.89
C ALA A 204 4.79 30.06 2.37
N TYR A 205 5.09 28.84 2.82
CA TYR A 205 5.49 28.59 4.20
C TYR A 205 6.80 29.33 4.55
N MET A 206 7.79 29.27 3.66
CA MET A 206 9.06 29.98 3.85
C MET A 206 8.86 31.49 3.94
N ALA A 207 8.04 32.04 3.04
CA ALA A 207 7.70 33.46 3.04
C ALA A 207 6.94 33.86 4.32
N ASN A 208 6.00 33.05 4.79
CA ASN A 208 5.30 33.26 6.05
C ASN A 208 6.27 33.32 7.23
N GLY A 209 7.18 32.35 7.32
CA GLY A 209 8.23 32.33 8.36
C GLY A 209 9.21 33.51 8.29
N ALA A 210 9.32 34.16 7.12
CA ALA A 210 10.10 35.38 6.93
C ALA A 210 9.29 36.69 7.11
N GLY A 211 8.01 36.61 7.50
CA GLY A 211 7.12 37.78 7.63
C GLY A 211 6.60 38.35 6.30
N LYS A 212 6.67 37.56 5.21
CA LYS A 212 6.46 37.98 3.82
C LYS A 212 5.26 37.30 3.15
N SER A 213 4.26 36.90 3.94
CA SER A 213 3.04 36.22 3.46
C SER A 213 2.33 36.98 2.34
N HIS A 214 2.24 38.30 2.46
CA HIS A 214 1.60 39.16 1.47
C HIS A 214 2.34 39.15 0.13
N LEU A 215 3.68 39.09 0.14
CA LEU A 215 4.50 38.99 -1.08
C LEU A 215 4.33 37.64 -1.76
N ALA A 216 4.23 36.53 -1.01
CA ALA A 216 3.97 35.22 -1.59
C ALA A 216 2.60 35.15 -2.26
N LEU A 217 1.57 35.67 -1.59
CA LEU A 217 0.23 35.76 -2.17
C LEU A 217 0.22 36.63 -3.43
N ALA A 218 0.91 37.78 -3.40
CA ALA A 218 1.07 38.65 -4.55
C ALA A 218 1.78 37.94 -5.70
N LEU A 219 2.91 37.28 -5.44
CA LEU A 219 3.66 36.51 -6.44
C LEU A 219 2.74 35.51 -7.14
N PHE A 220 2.01 34.66 -6.40
CA PHE A 220 1.19 33.62 -7.02
C PHE A 220 0.00 34.18 -7.81
N LYS A 221 -0.66 35.23 -7.31
CA LYS A 221 -1.74 35.92 -8.04
C LYS A 221 -1.20 36.59 -9.31
N HIS A 222 -0.08 37.30 -9.20
CA HIS A 222 0.59 37.98 -10.31
C HIS A 222 1.10 36.99 -11.35
N MET A 223 1.60 35.81 -10.96
CA MET A 223 1.98 34.77 -11.92
C MET A 223 0.77 34.22 -12.69
N ARG A 224 -0.39 34.09 -12.03
CA ARG A 224 -1.64 33.72 -12.72
C ARG A 224 -2.06 34.81 -13.71
N ASP A 225 -2.03 36.06 -13.27
CA ASP A 225 -2.52 37.22 -14.01
C ASP A 225 -1.36 37.98 -14.73
N HIS A 226 -0.33 37.23 -15.14
CA HIS A 226 0.98 37.77 -15.58
C HIS A 226 0.92 38.65 -16.84
N GLU A 227 -0.10 38.50 -17.66
CA GLU A 227 -0.33 39.30 -18.86
C GLU A 227 -0.50 40.80 -18.54
N LEU A 228 -1.00 41.12 -17.34
CA LEU A 228 -1.26 42.49 -16.88
C LEU A 228 -0.01 43.21 -16.37
N LEU A 229 1.11 42.50 -16.20
CA LEU A 229 2.32 43.03 -15.58
C LEU A 229 3.27 43.62 -16.62
N SER A 230 4.10 44.58 -16.21
CA SER A 230 5.20 45.09 -17.03
C SER A 230 6.29 44.04 -17.24
N ARG A 231 7.06 44.19 -18.32
CA ARG A 231 8.27 43.38 -18.57
C ARG A 231 9.27 43.58 -17.41
N GLY A 232 9.99 42.53 -17.05
CA GLY A 232 10.94 42.56 -15.93
C GLY A 232 10.30 42.37 -14.55
N HIS A 233 8.97 42.29 -14.45
CA HIS A 233 8.33 41.94 -13.19
C HIS A 233 8.60 40.46 -12.85
N PRO A 234 9.16 40.11 -11.67
CA PRO A 234 9.57 38.73 -11.33
C PRO A 234 8.49 37.67 -11.56
N ALA A 235 7.26 37.94 -11.12
CA ALA A 235 6.11 37.05 -11.35
C ALA A 235 5.81 36.81 -12.85
N LYS A 236 5.98 37.83 -13.70
CA LYS A 236 5.76 37.71 -15.14
C LYS A 236 6.84 36.87 -15.79
N GLU A 237 8.10 37.17 -15.50
CA GLU A 237 9.24 36.48 -16.10
C GLU A 237 9.24 34.99 -15.71
N LEU A 238 8.95 34.65 -14.44
CA LEU A 238 8.80 33.26 -14.03
C LEU A 238 7.62 32.56 -14.71
N ALA A 239 6.46 33.21 -14.82
CA ALA A 239 5.29 32.63 -15.50
C ALA A 239 5.56 32.35 -16.98
N LEU A 240 6.20 33.30 -17.68
CA LEU A 240 6.60 33.15 -19.09
C LEU A 240 7.65 32.05 -19.26
N GLN A 241 8.63 31.97 -18.36
CA GLN A 241 9.62 30.90 -18.37
C GLN A 241 8.96 29.52 -18.25
N MET A 242 8.04 29.34 -17.30
CA MET A 242 7.33 28.07 -17.13
C MET A 242 6.46 27.71 -18.35
N ALA A 243 5.83 28.71 -18.98
CA ALA A 243 5.05 28.51 -20.21
C ALA A 243 5.95 28.09 -21.38
N HIS A 244 7.10 28.72 -21.52
CA HIS A 244 8.12 28.42 -22.53
C HIS A 244 8.69 27.01 -22.37
N ASP A 245 9.05 26.62 -21.15
CA ASP A 245 9.55 25.27 -20.85
C ASP A 245 8.51 24.21 -21.21
N ARG A 246 7.24 24.45 -20.85
CA ARG A 246 6.13 23.55 -21.20
C ARG A 246 5.95 23.43 -22.71
N ALA A 247 6.05 24.52 -23.46
CA ALA A 247 5.93 24.52 -24.92
C ALA A 247 7.05 23.70 -25.59
N ARG A 248 8.23 23.65 -24.98
CA ARG A 248 9.37 22.83 -25.42
C ARG A 248 9.33 21.38 -24.92
N GLY A 249 8.29 21.01 -24.18
CA GLY A 249 8.19 19.67 -23.57
C GLY A 249 9.13 19.46 -22.37
N LEU A 250 9.81 20.51 -21.90
CA LEU A 250 10.61 20.48 -20.69
C LEU A 250 9.66 20.41 -19.49
N LYS A 251 10.00 19.56 -18.51
CA LYS A 251 9.24 19.39 -17.28
C LYS A 251 10.21 19.53 -16.10
N PRO A 252 10.42 20.77 -15.60
CA PRO A 252 11.27 20.99 -14.45
C PRO A 252 10.81 20.13 -13.27
N GLU A 253 11.76 19.63 -12.49
CA GLU A 253 11.40 18.89 -11.29
C GLU A 253 10.75 19.82 -10.25
N VAL A 254 9.94 19.26 -9.35
CA VAL A 254 9.32 20.04 -8.28
C VAL A 254 10.37 20.74 -7.39
N ASP A 255 11.53 20.11 -7.18
CA ASP A 255 12.62 20.71 -6.39
C ASP A 255 13.16 21.97 -7.09
N GLU A 256 13.29 21.95 -8.41
CA GLU A 256 13.74 23.09 -9.21
C GLU A 256 12.70 24.22 -9.24
N MET A 257 11.41 23.89 -9.34
CA MET A 257 10.34 24.88 -9.23
C MET A 257 10.28 25.56 -7.85
N ILE A 258 10.64 24.85 -6.76
CA ILE A 258 10.77 25.47 -5.44
C ILE A 258 11.89 26.51 -5.46
N VAL A 259 13.04 26.19 -6.06
CA VAL A 259 14.17 27.12 -6.19
C VAL A 259 13.80 28.35 -7.02
N MET A 260 13.17 28.15 -8.17
CA MET A 260 12.71 29.25 -9.02
C MET A 260 11.74 30.17 -8.28
N GLY A 261 10.82 29.59 -7.49
CA GLY A 261 9.91 30.35 -6.64
C GLY A 261 10.61 31.14 -5.54
N ILE A 262 11.65 30.57 -4.91
CA ILE A 262 12.47 31.28 -3.91
C ILE A 262 13.21 32.46 -4.54
N GLN A 263 13.83 32.27 -5.70
CA GLN A 263 14.55 33.32 -6.41
C GLN A 263 13.60 34.46 -6.82
N ALA A 264 12.46 34.13 -7.42
CA ALA A 264 11.45 35.12 -7.80
C ALA A 264 10.86 35.87 -6.59
N MET A 265 10.72 35.22 -5.43
CA MET A 265 10.33 35.87 -4.18
C MET A 265 11.37 36.89 -3.72
N ASN A 266 12.66 36.54 -3.75
CA ASN A 266 13.75 37.43 -3.36
C ASN A 266 13.83 38.65 -4.29
N ASP A 267 13.70 38.45 -5.61
CA ASP A 267 13.71 39.55 -6.58
C ASP A 267 12.50 40.47 -6.43
N LEU A 268 11.31 39.88 -6.16
CA LEU A 268 10.09 40.65 -5.92
C LEU A 268 10.21 41.53 -4.68
N GLU A 269 10.81 41.02 -3.61
CA GLU A 269 11.09 41.79 -2.40
C GLU A 269 12.10 42.90 -2.65
N ALA A 270 13.17 42.62 -3.39
CA ALA A 270 14.21 43.59 -3.72
C ALA A 270 13.76 44.63 -4.77
N GLY A 271 12.63 44.39 -5.45
CA GLY A 271 12.14 45.26 -6.52
C GLY A 271 13.02 45.24 -7.77
N VAL A 272 13.78 44.16 -7.98
CA VAL A 272 14.71 44.01 -9.09
C VAL A 272 14.13 43.15 -10.20
N SER A 273 14.53 43.43 -11.45
CA SER A 273 14.18 42.58 -12.59
C SER A 273 15.20 41.45 -12.74
N PRO A 274 14.77 40.21 -13.03
CA PRO A 274 15.69 39.12 -13.25
C PRO A 274 16.48 39.34 -14.55
N GLU A 275 17.81 39.29 -14.44
CA GLU A 275 18.72 39.41 -15.60
C GLU A 275 18.85 38.10 -16.39
N VAL A 276 18.62 36.98 -15.73
CA VAL A 276 18.70 35.62 -16.30
C VAL A 276 17.48 34.79 -15.88
N PRO A 277 17.11 33.75 -16.66
CA PRO A 277 16.07 32.82 -16.26
C PRO A 277 16.36 32.20 -14.88
N TYR A 278 15.32 32.00 -14.08
CA TYR A 278 15.42 31.33 -12.79
C TYR A 278 15.85 29.88 -12.95
N GLY A 279 16.63 29.35 -12.02
CA GLY A 279 17.18 28.01 -12.16
C GLY A 279 18.08 27.60 -11.01
N TRP A 280 18.39 26.30 -10.97
CA TRP A 280 19.19 25.71 -9.90
C TRP A 280 20.43 25.00 -10.45
N THR A 281 21.55 25.68 -10.36
CA THR A 281 22.87 25.05 -10.53
C THR A 281 23.19 24.25 -9.28
N ARG A 282 23.14 22.91 -9.38
CA ARG A 282 23.41 22.02 -8.26
C ARG A 282 24.91 22.03 -7.93
N ASP A 283 25.23 22.35 -6.69
CA ASP A 283 26.59 22.30 -6.18
C ASP A 283 26.90 20.88 -5.66
N PHE A 284 27.84 20.21 -6.32
CA PHE A 284 28.30 18.87 -5.94
C PHE A 284 29.55 18.90 -5.06
N GLY A 285 30.12 20.08 -4.76
CA GLY A 285 31.37 20.20 -3.99
C GLY A 285 32.48 19.30 -4.56
N ASP A 286 33.13 18.55 -3.67
CA ASP A 286 34.23 17.63 -4.02
C ASP A 286 33.74 16.23 -4.45
N CYS A 287 32.42 16.02 -4.61
CA CYS A 287 31.88 14.73 -5.01
C CYS A 287 32.35 14.35 -6.41
N HIS A 288 32.99 13.18 -6.54
CA HIS A 288 33.44 12.67 -7.83
C HIS A 288 32.26 12.41 -8.77
N LEU A 289 32.31 13.02 -9.96
CA LEU A 289 31.33 12.85 -11.03
C LEU A 289 31.90 11.95 -12.14
N ASP A 290 31.03 11.19 -12.79
CA ASP A 290 31.34 10.40 -13.98
C ASP A 290 31.43 11.26 -15.25
N ALA A 291 31.68 10.61 -16.39
CA ALA A 291 31.86 11.29 -17.69
C ALA A 291 30.58 11.99 -18.17
N GLU A 292 29.42 11.58 -17.66
CA GLU A 292 28.10 12.15 -17.93
C GLU A 292 27.72 13.26 -16.93
N GLY A 293 28.60 13.56 -15.97
CA GLY A 293 28.39 14.59 -14.95
C GLY A 293 27.46 14.14 -13.80
N ALA A 294 27.23 12.83 -13.63
CA ALA A 294 26.45 12.26 -12.55
C ALA A 294 27.36 11.75 -11.41
N PRO A 295 26.89 11.69 -10.15
CA PRO A 295 27.72 11.22 -9.05
C PRO A 295 28.16 9.76 -9.21
N ALA A 296 29.47 9.52 -9.24
CA ALA A 296 30.05 8.20 -9.47
C ALA A 296 29.76 7.19 -8.33
N SER A 297 29.44 7.68 -7.13
CA SER A 297 29.06 6.86 -5.98
C SER A 297 27.89 7.49 -5.22
N ARG A 298 26.86 6.66 -4.97
CA ARG A 298 25.70 7.08 -4.16
C ARG A 298 26.08 7.42 -2.72
N LYS A 299 27.11 6.78 -2.17
CA LYS A 299 27.59 7.05 -0.80
C LYS A 299 28.27 8.42 -0.75
N ALA A 300 29.24 8.64 -1.65
CA ALA A 300 29.93 9.92 -1.79
C ALA A 300 28.96 11.06 -2.08
N PHE A 301 27.95 10.83 -2.94
CA PHE A 301 26.91 11.82 -3.20
C PHE A 301 26.12 12.23 -1.95
N MET A 302 25.90 11.30 -1.02
CA MET A 302 25.15 11.61 0.21
C MET A 302 26.03 12.31 1.25
N GLU A 303 27.29 11.91 1.38
CA GLU A 303 28.24 12.33 2.42
C GLU A 303 29.06 13.57 2.03
N ASP A 304 29.48 13.70 0.78
CA ASP A 304 30.52 14.64 0.34
C ASP A 304 29.97 15.88 -0.39
N THR A 305 28.65 15.93 -0.64
CA THR A 305 28.02 17.10 -1.29
C THR A 305 27.49 18.11 -0.26
N PRO A 306 27.57 19.42 -0.56
CA PRO A 306 27.13 20.46 0.36
C PRO A 306 25.63 20.36 0.68
N PRO A 307 25.20 20.92 1.84
CA PRO A 307 23.80 20.91 2.23
C PRO A 307 22.89 21.45 1.13
N ASN A 308 21.85 20.69 0.81
CA ASN A 308 20.85 21.04 -0.21
C ASN A 308 21.47 21.36 -1.58
N LEU A 309 22.64 20.84 -1.93
CA LEU A 309 23.32 21.06 -3.22
C LEU A 309 23.39 22.55 -3.62
N GLY A 310 23.70 23.43 -2.67
CA GLY A 310 23.84 24.86 -2.92
C GLY A 310 22.53 25.61 -3.21
N MET A 311 21.38 25.04 -2.82
CA MET A 311 20.07 25.67 -3.00
C MET A 311 20.06 27.13 -2.48
N PRO A 312 19.57 28.11 -3.27
CA PRO A 312 19.37 29.49 -2.82
C PRO A 312 18.51 29.57 -1.55
N LYS A 313 18.87 30.49 -0.64
CA LYS A 313 18.10 30.75 0.57
C LYS A 313 17.01 31.79 0.29
N LEU A 314 15.82 31.59 0.85
CA LEU A 314 14.81 32.63 0.92
C LEU A 314 15.22 33.64 1.99
N VAL A 315 15.34 34.91 1.62
CA VAL A 315 15.84 35.96 2.52
C VAL A 315 14.92 36.05 3.74
N GLY A 316 15.48 36.09 4.95
CA GLY A 316 14.72 36.21 6.20
C GLY A 316 14.03 34.94 6.69
N TYR A 317 14.11 33.81 5.98
CA TYR A 317 13.56 32.54 6.47
C TYR A 317 14.56 31.80 7.36
N ALA A 318 14.20 31.58 8.62
CA ALA A 318 15.07 30.96 9.63
C ALA A 318 15.07 29.41 9.60
N GLY A 319 14.13 28.77 8.90
CA GLY A 319 13.96 27.32 8.91
C GLY A 319 12.68 26.87 9.64
N LEU A 320 12.50 25.55 9.77
CA LEU A 320 11.44 24.98 10.61
C LEU A 320 11.76 25.27 12.09
N ASN A 321 10.73 25.60 12.87
CA ASN A 321 10.85 25.61 14.32
C ASN A 321 11.01 24.16 14.82
N LEU A 322 12.08 23.93 15.58
CA LEU A 322 12.44 22.64 16.15
C LEU A 322 12.23 22.57 17.67
N GLY A 323 11.79 23.67 18.31
CA GLY A 323 11.75 23.84 19.77
C GLY A 323 13.09 24.31 20.35
N THR A 324 13.12 24.64 21.64
CA THR A 324 14.35 25.04 22.35
C THR A 324 15.38 23.90 22.37
N GLU A 325 16.54 24.20 21.78
CA GLU A 325 17.87 23.56 21.80
C GLU A 325 18.04 22.03 21.75
N VAL A 326 18.95 21.66 20.86
CA VAL A 326 19.38 20.33 20.45
C VAL A 326 20.20 19.66 21.56
N ILE A 327 19.60 18.78 22.36
CA ILE A 327 20.29 17.64 23.00
C ILE A 327 19.27 16.48 23.09
N ASP A 328 19.50 15.41 22.32
CA ASP A 328 18.87 14.09 22.49
C ASP A 328 17.32 14.06 22.69
N ALA A 329 16.60 15.06 22.16
CA ALA A 329 15.17 15.27 22.39
C ALA A 329 14.24 14.21 21.76
N SER A 330 14.80 13.30 20.96
CA SER A 330 14.09 12.08 20.60
C SER A 330 13.77 11.25 21.84
N SER A 331 14.67 11.12 22.82
CA SER A 331 14.44 10.21 23.95
C SER A 331 13.37 10.74 24.92
N VAL A 332 13.41 12.01 25.33
CA VAL A 332 12.55 12.55 26.39
C VAL A 332 11.09 12.77 25.96
N MET A 333 10.84 13.29 24.75
CA MET A 333 9.48 13.42 24.20
C MET A 333 8.86 12.07 23.87
N ILE A 334 9.68 11.13 23.36
CA ILE A 334 9.24 9.75 23.13
C ILE A 334 8.99 9.05 24.46
N ASP A 335 9.77 9.30 25.51
CA ASP A 335 9.53 8.78 26.85
C ASP A 335 8.30 9.41 27.51
N ALA A 336 7.92 10.65 27.20
CA ALA A 336 6.67 11.27 27.62
C ALA A 336 5.44 10.73 26.84
N LEU A 337 5.57 10.52 25.52
CA LEU A 337 4.57 9.83 24.70
C LEU A 337 4.45 8.34 25.08
N ARG A 338 5.54 7.71 25.53
CA ARG A 338 5.59 6.38 26.12
C ARG A 338 4.96 6.37 27.50
N ALA A 339 5.20 7.38 28.33
CA ALA A 339 4.50 7.54 29.60
C ALA A 339 3.00 7.70 29.34
N LYS A 340 2.54 8.36 28.27
CA LYS A 340 1.11 8.41 27.93
C LYS A 340 0.56 7.15 27.23
N GLY A 341 1.32 6.53 26.33
CA GLY A 341 0.91 5.39 25.51
C GLY A 341 1.17 4.00 26.10
N ASN A 342 2.12 3.88 27.04
CA ASN A 342 2.39 2.68 27.85
C ASN A 342 1.90 2.79 29.30
N ALA A 343 1.54 3.99 29.82
CA ALA A 343 0.78 4.10 31.08
C ALA A 343 -0.73 3.93 30.88
N VAL A 344 -1.16 3.46 29.71
CA VAL A 344 -2.48 2.82 29.60
C VAL A 344 -2.52 1.72 30.68
N PRO A 345 -3.51 1.76 31.59
CA PRO A 345 -3.68 0.74 32.61
C PRO A 345 -3.66 -0.64 31.98
N VAL A 346 -3.20 -1.62 32.76
CA VAL A 346 -2.97 -3.03 32.42
C VAL A 346 -4.14 -3.74 31.69
N ASN A 347 -5.30 -3.12 31.57
CA ASN A 347 -6.50 -3.69 30.97
C ASN A 347 -6.95 -2.86 29.77
N ALA A 348 -6.38 -3.10 28.59
CA ALA A 348 -7.26 -3.09 27.43
C ALA A 348 -8.26 -4.22 27.65
N ASP A 349 -9.48 -3.87 28.03
CA ASP A 349 -10.47 -4.88 28.38
C ASP A 349 -10.89 -5.58 27.09
N LEU A 350 -10.45 -6.83 26.97
CA LEU A 350 -10.74 -7.69 25.83
C LEU A 350 -12.01 -8.46 26.15
N ARG A 351 -13.10 -8.10 25.50
CA ARG A 351 -14.41 -8.72 25.74
C ARG A 351 -14.94 -9.37 24.48
N LEU A 352 -15.49 -10.56 24.62
CA LEU A 352 -16.33 -11.18 23.61
C LEU A 352 -17.72 -10.54 23.66
N VAL A 353 -18.19 -10.04 22.52
CA VAL A 353 -19.51 -9.42 22.39
C VAL A 353 -20.24 -10.00 21.18
N TYR A 354 -21.53 -10.26 21.35
CA TYR A 354 -22.43 -10.50 20.23
C TYR A 354 -22.88 -9.17 19.65
N LEU A 355 -22.39 -8.85 18.45
CA LEU A 355 -22.61 -7.59 17.77
C LEU A 355 -23.82 -7.72 16.84
N THR A 356 -24.93 -7.09 17.20
CA THR A 356 -26.14 -7.01 16.37
C THR A 356 -26.06 -5.86 15.35
N PRO A 357 -26.87 -5.87 14.28
CA PRO A 357 -26.96 -4.75 13.34
C PRO A 357 -27.27 -3.41 14.02
N ASP A 358 -28.21 -3.39 14.96
CA ASP A 358 -28.57 -2.16 15.70
C ASP A 358 -27.42 -1.61 16.53
N VAL A 359 -26.70 -2.48 17.24
CA VAL A 359 -25.53 -2.07 18.04
C VAL A 359 -24.41 -1.59 17.13
N ALA A 360 -24.18 -2.26 16.00
CA ALA A 360 -23.19 -1.86 15.02
C ALA A 360 -23.50 -0.48 14.41
N ALA A 361 -24.76 -0.22 14.06
CA ALA A 361 -25.22 1.07 13.55
C ALA A 361 -25.03 2.17 14.59
N GLN A 362 -25.41 1.92 15.85
CA GLN A 362 -25.22 2.87 16.95
C GLN A 362 -23.74 3.18 17.21
N TRP A 363 -22.86 2.18 17.18
CA TRP A 363 -21.42 2.39 17.36
C TRP A 363 -20.80 3.16 16.21
N LEU A 364 -21.25 2.92 14.97
CA LEU A 364 -20.84 3.70 13.81
C LEU A 364 -21.31 5.15 13.92
N GLU A 365 -22.57 5.39 14.27
CA GLU A 365 -23.12 6.73 14.39
C GLU A 365 -22.45 7.54 15.52
N ARG A 366 -22.29 6.94 16.71
CA ARG A 366 -21.87 7.66 17.91
C ARG A 366 -20.36 7.77 18.06
N PHE A 367 -19.61 6.77 17.63
CA PHE A 367 -18.19 6.65 17.97
C PHE A 367 -17.25 6.71 16.76
N ASN A 368 -17.77 6.67 15.52
CA ASN A 368 -16.95 6.72 14.31
C ASN A 368 -16.68 8.16 13.84
N THR A 369 -15.89 8.91 14.60
CA THR A 369 -15.63 10.34 14.33
C THR A 369 -14.57 10.58 13.26
N SER A 370 -13.67 9.62 13.04
CA SER A 370 -12.37 9.89 12.41
C SER A 370 -11.83 8.72 11.56
N ASN A 371 -12.60 7.66 11.29
CA ASN A 371 -12.06 6.59 10.46
C ASN A 371 -12.13 6.88 8.95
N ARG A 372 -11.21 6.26 8.22
CA ARG A 372 -11.06 6.36 6.76
C ARG A 372 -12.35 6.07 5.99
N LYS A 373 -12.48 6.66 4.80
CA LYS A 373 -13.57 6.33 3.86
C LYS A 373 -13.74 4.81 3.69
N ILE A 374 -14.98 4.35 3.88
CA ILE A 374 -15.34 2.93 3.78
C ILE A 374 -15.09 2.42 2.36
N GLN A 375 -14.63 1.17 2.26
CA GLN A 375 -14.44 0.49 0.98
C GLN A 375 -15.63 -0.45 0.78
N THR A 376 -16.62 0.02 0.03
CA THR A 376 -17.88 -0.70 -0.18
C THR A 376 -17.67 -2.11 -0.71
N THR A 377 -16.68 -2.33 -1.58
CA THR A 377 -16.36 -3.68 -2.10
C THR A 377 -15.91 -4.65 -1.01
N HIS A 378 -15.13 -4.18 -0.02
CA HIS A 378 -14.68 -5.00 1.11
C HIS A 378 -15.82 -5.29 2.07
N VAL A 379 -16.63 -4.28 2.39
CA VAL A 379 -17.85 -4.44 3.19
C VAL A 379 -18.80 -5.44 2.54
N ASN A 380 -19.04 -5.33 1.23
CA ASN A 380 -19.91 -6.25 0.50
C ASN A 380 -19.42 -7.70 0.55
N SER A 381 -18.10 -7.92 0.51
CA SER A 381 -17.50 -9.23 0.68
C SER A 381 -17.80 -9.79 2.07
N ILE A 382 -17.48 -9.03 3.13
CA ILE A 382 -17.72 -9.46 4.51
C ILE A 382 -19.21 -9.71 4.75
N ALA A 383 -20.09 -8.80 4.30
CA ALA A 383 -21.52 -8.91 4.50
C ALA A 383 -22.11 -10.15 3.80
N ARG A 384 -21.53 -10.60 2.67
CA ARG A 384 -21.92 -11.86 2.03
C ARG A 384 -21.47 -13.07 2.83
N ASP A 385 -20.25 -13.06 3.37
CA ASP A 385 -19.79 -14.14 4.25
C ASP A 385 -20.66 -14.23 5.53
N ILE A 386 -21.03 -13.09 6.13
CA ILE A 386 -21.94 -13.04 7.28
C ILE A 386 -23.31 -13.64 6.92
N ARG A 387 -23.94 -13.17 5.82
CA ARG A 387 -25.26 -13.68 5.38
C ARG A 387 -25.25 -15.16 5.04
N ALA A 388 -24.14 -15.66 4.50
CA ALA A 388 -23.97 -17.06 4.16
C ALA A 388 -23.64 -17.95 5.38
N GLY A 389 -23.52 -17.38 6.60
CA GLY A 389 -23.10 -18.11 7.79
C GLY A 389 -21.63 -18.55 7.75
N ASN A 390 -20.85 -18.02 6.81
CA ASN A 390 -19.42 -18.30 6.65
C ASN A 390 -18.54 -17.40 7.54
N TRP A 391 -19.14 -16.53 8.36
CA TRP A 391 -18.39 -15.72 9.31
C TRP A 391 -17.75 -16.60 10.37
N MET A 392 -16.43 -16.49 10.49
CA MET A 392 -15.64 -17.10 11.55
C MET A 392 -15.07 -16.02 12.45
N MET A 393 -15.07 -16.27 13.76
CA MET A 393 -14.58 -15.33 14.77
C MET A 393 -13.20 -14.79 14.39
N ASN A 394 -13.13 -13.48 14.18
CA ASN A 394 -11.90 -12.82 13.76
C ASN A 394 -11.00 -12.59 14.99
N ALA A 395 -9.76 -13.07 14.93
CA ALA A 395 -8.77 -12.92 15.98
C ALA A 395 -8.32 -11.46 16.21
N GLN A 396 -8.60 -10.54 15.28
CA GLN A 396 -8.33 -9.12 15.47
C GLN A 396 -9.54 -8.43 16.12
N PRO A 397 -9.41 -7.79 17.30
CA PRO A 397 -10.55 -7.14 17.95
C PRO A 397 -11.01 -5.86 17.20
N ILE A 398 -12.24 -5.42 17.45
CA ILE A 398 -12.71 -4.06 17.19
C ILE A 398 -12.15 -3.17 18.30
N ALA A 399 -11.44 -2.10 17.95
CA ALA A 399 -10.67 -1.32 18.92
C ALA A 399 -11.34 0.02 19.20
N PHE A 400 -11.47 0.36 20.48
CA PHE A 400 -12.02 1.62 20.98
C PHE A 400 -11.04 2.30 21.93
N ALA A 401 -11.04 3.64 21.92
CA ALA A 401 -10.26 4.42 22.88
C ALA A 401 -10.86 4.41 24.29
N GLY A 402 -12.18 4.32 24.39
CA GLY A 402 -12.95 4.19 25.62
C GLY A 402 -13.80 2.93 25.61
N ASP A 403 -14.67 2.76 26.61
CA ASP A 403 -15.62 1.64 26.64
C ASP A 403 -16.94 2.05 25.98
N PRO A 404 -17.33 1.45 24.83
CA PRO A 404 -18.57 1.82 24.15
C PRO A 404 -19.83 1.54 24.99
N SER A 405 -19.75 0.68 26.01
CA SER A 405 -20.86 0.44 26.95
C SER A 405 -21.04 1.56 27.99
N SER A 406 -20.00 2.37 28.23
CA SER A 406 -20.05 3.51 29.15
C SER A 406 -20.65 4.79 28.52
N GLY A 407 -20.88 4.79 27.20
CA GLY A 407 -21.39 5.94 26.46
C GLY A 407 -20.32 6.89 25.92
N GLU A 408 -19.08 6.82 26.40
CA GLU A 408 -17.95 7.62 25.91
C GLU A 408 -16.87 6.72 25.28
N ALA A 409 -16.82 6.70 23.95
CA ALA A 409 -15.78 5.98 23.22
C ALA A 409 -15.44 6.65 21.88
N THR A 410 -14.29 6.29 21.33
CA THR A 410 -13.92 6.61 19.94
C THR A 410 -13.52 5.33 19.25
N LEU A 411 -14.16 5.00 18.12
CA LEU A 411 -13.84 3.83 17.32
C LEU A 411 -12.50 4.03 16.60
N LEU A 412 -11.50 3.21 16.92
CA LEU A 412 -10.15 3.30 16.35
C LEU A 412 -9.89 2.28 15.24
N ASN A 413 -10.60 1.14 15.26
CA ASN A 413 -10.50 0.10 14.26
C ASN A 413 -11.75 -0.78 14.21
N GLY A 414 -12.03 -1.39 13.05
CA GLY A 414 -13.16 -2.33 12.88
C GLY A 414 -14.38 -1.77 12.16
N GLN A 415 -14.33 -0.54 11.65
CA GLN A 415 -15.45 0.09 10.92
C GLN A 415 -16.01 -0.77 9.77
N HIS A 416 -15.16 -1.51 9.05
CA HIS A 416 -15.58 -2.32 7.91
C HIS A 416 -16.41 -3.53 8.35
N ARG A 417 -16.11 -4.07 9.53
CA ARG A 417 -16.87 -5.15 10.16
C ARG A 417 -18.20 -4.64 10.67
N LEU A 418 -18.21 -3.51 11.39
CA LEU A 418 -19.46 -2.88 11.84
C LEU A 418 -20.40 -2.59 10.66
N GLU A 419 -19.88 -1.96 9.60
CA GLU A 419 -20.67 -1.67 8.40
C GLU A 419 -21.17 -2.95 7.71
N ALA A 420 -20.37 -4.02 7.74
CA ALA A 420 -20.75 -5.30 7.17
C ALA A 420 -21.84 -6.00 7.96
N VAL A 421 -21.87 -5.90 9.31
CA VAL A 421 -22.97 -6.40 10.14
C VAL A 421 -24.27 -5.66 9.81
N VAL A 422 -24.22 -4.32 9.76
CA VAL A 422 -25.37 -3.50 9.37
C VAL A 422 -25.86 -3.90 7.98
N LYS A 423 -24.95 -4.04 7.02
CA LYS A 423 -25.30 -4.42 5.64
C LYS A 423 -25.72 -5.88 5.45
N ALA A 424 -25.28 -6.78 6.33
CA ALA A 424 -25.67 -8.17 6.32
C ALA A 424 -27.06 -8.38 6.94
N ASP A 425 -27.49 -7.44 7.78
CA ASP A 425 -28.68 -7.57 8.63
C ASP A 425 -28.65 -8.86 9.48
N ALA A 426 -27.46 -9.20 9.99
CA ALA A 426 -27.23 -10.40 10.78
C ALA A 426 -26.10 -10.17 11.79
N GLY A 427 -26.32 -10.59 13.03
CA GLY A 427 -25.37 -10.43 14.13
C GLY A 427 -24.23 -11.45 14.13
N ILE A 428 -23.08 -11.06 14.69
CA ILE A 428 -21.87 -11.89 14.75
C ILE A 428 -21.16 -11.78 16.09
N GLU A 429 -20.40 -12.81 16.45
CA GLU A 429 -19.47 -12.74 17.58
C GLU A 429 -18.18 -12.01 17.19
N VAL A 430 -17.79 -11.04 18.00
CA VAL A 430 -16.57 -10.25 17.83
C VAL A 430 -15.87 -10.01 19.17
N MET A 431 -14.54 -9.98 19.14
CA MET A 431 -13.77 -9.41 20.24
C MET A 431 -13.75 -7.89 20.13
N ILE A 432 -13.94 -7.19 21.25
CA ILE A 432 -13.67 -5.76 21.38
C ILE A 432 -12.46 -5.54 22.28
N ALA A 433 -11.68 -4.49 22.02
CA ALA A 433 -10.60 -4.01 22.86
C ALA A 433 -10.86 -2.55 23.19
N THR A 434 -11.01 -2.22 24.47
CA THR A 434 -11.27 -0.86 24.95
C THR A 434 -10.02 -0.24 25.59
N GLY A 435 -10.03 1.07 25.89
CA GLY A 435 -8.91 1.74 26.58
C GLY A 435 -7.66 1.95 25.72
N ILE A 436 -7.76 1.86 24.39
CA ILE A 436 -6.62 2.02 23.49
C ILE A 436 -6.28 3.52 23.33
N ALA A 437 -5.03 3.92 23.55
CA ALA A 437 -4.63 5.31 23.37
C ALA A 437 -4.99 5.83 21.97
N LYS A 438 -5.56 7.04 21.85
CA LYS A 438 -5.95 7.62 20.55
C LYS A 438 -4.75 7.78 19.62
N GLU A 439 -3.57 8.02 20.19
CA GLU A 439 -2.28 8.13 19.52
C GLU A 439 -1.83 6.80 18.89
N ALA A 440 -2.29 5.66 19.43
CA ALA A 440 -2.03 4.35 18.85
C ALA A 440 -2.60 4.21 17.44
N PHE A 441 -3.54 5.07 17.04
CA PHE A 441 -4.08 5.14 15.69
C PHE A 441 -2.98 5.20 14.61
N ALA A 442 -1.85 5.83 14.93
CA ALA A 442 -0.68 6.00 14.07
C ALA A 442 0.12 4.69 13.83
N THR A 443 -0.02 3.67 14.67
CA THR A 443 0.80 2.44 14.58
C THR A 443 0.04 1.27 13.95
N PHE A 444 -1.27 1.42 13.70
CA PHE A 444 -2.06 0.39 13.01
C PHE A 444 -1.66 0.27 11.53
N ASP A 445 -1.50 -0.97 11.05
CA ASP A 445 -1.41 -1.31 9.63
C ASP A 445 -0.40 -0.46 8.83
N MET A 446 0.80 -0.26 9.39
CA MET A 446 1.89 0.55 8.80
C MET A 446 2.36 0.05 7.43
N HIS A 447 2.02 -1.18 7.04
CA HIS A 447 2.13 -1.68 5.67
C HIS A 447 0.86 -2.42 5.22
N ALA A 448 0.67 -2.54 3.91
CA ALA A 448 -0.35 -3.43 3.36
C ALA A 448 0.03 -4.88 3.68
N ARG A 449 -0.90 -5.67 4.22
CA ARG A 449 -0.68 -7.11 4.42
C ARG A 449 -0.52 -7.79 3.06
N HIS A 450 0.43 -8.73 2.98
CA HIS A 450 0.35 -9.75 1.94
C HIS A 450 -0.79 -10.67 2.34
N ALA A 451 -1.71 -10.95 1.43
CA ALA A 451 -2.72 -11.97 1.68
C ALA A 451 -1.97 -13.27 2.00
N HIS A 452 -2.09 -13.74 3.25
CA HIS A 452 -1.65 -15.08 3.64
C HIS A 452 -2.59 -16.05 2.93
N ARG A 453 -2.13 -16.45 1.76
CA ARG A 453 -2.75 -17.43 0.90
C ARG A 453 -1.72 -18.55 0.86
N LYS A 454 -1.93 -19.56 1.72
CA LYS A 454 -1.17 -20.82 1.79
C LYS A 454 -2.14 -22.00 1.94
N TYR A 455 -3.09 -22.12 1.02
CA TYR A 455 -3.93 -23.31 0.89
C TYR A 455 -4.19 -23.60 -0.58
N ILE A 456 -3.32 -24.42 -1.18
CA ILE A 456 -3.61 -25.48 -2.16
C ILE A 456 -2.30 -26.26 -2.34
N ALA A 457 -2.28 -27.53 -1.98
CA ALA A 457 -1.08 -28.38 -1.96
C ALA A 457 -0.52 -28.74 -3.37
N LYS A 458 -1.13 -28.25 -4.46
CA LYS A 458 -0.78 -28.63 -5.85
C LYS A 458 -0.88 -27.48 -6.89
N GLY A 459 -0.48 -26.24 -6.57
CA GLY A 459 -0.40 -25.16 -7.56
C GLY A 459 0.10 -23.82 -7.01
N ASP A 460 0.43 -22.87 -7.88
CA ASP A 460 0.69 -21.48 -7.46
C ASP A 460 -0.64 -20.81 -7.10
N GLU A 461 -0.91 -20.70 -5.81
CA GLU A 461 -2.15 -20.18 -5.25
C GLU A 461 -2.50 -18.77 -5.73
N ARG A 462 -1.49 -17.94 -6.02
CA ARG A 462 -1.73 -16.59 -6.54
C ARG A 462 -2.34 -16.64 -7.93
N VAL A 463 -1.94 -17.62 -8.74
CA VAL A 463 -2.44 -17.83 -10.10
C VAL A 463 -3.84 -18.41 -10.04
N LEU A 464 -4.05 -19.46 -9.26
CA LEU A 464 -5.35 -20.11 -9.11
C LEU A 464 -6.41 -19.17 -8.54
N ALA A 465 -6.07 -18.40 -7.50
CA ALA A 465 -7.01 -17.42 -6.94
C ALA A 465 -7.34 -16.28 -7.93
N ALA A 466 -6.40 -15.91 -8.82
CA ALA A 466 -6.67 -14.94 -9.87
C ALA A 466 -7.62 -15.50 -10.94
N ALA A 467 -7.45 -16.78 -11.31
CA ALA A 467 -8.31 -17.47 -12.25
C ALA A 467 -9.72 -17.71 -11.68
N ALA A 468 -9.80 -18.18 -10.43
CA ALA A 468 -11.04 -18.36 -9.69
C ALA A 468 -11.82 -17.05 -9.53
N LYS A 469 -11.13 -15.91 -9.35
CA LYS A 469 -11.80 -14.61 -9.33
C LYS A 469 -12.49 -14.27 -10.66
N LEU A 470 -11.94 -14.69 -11.79
CA LEU A 470 -12.57 -14.52 -13.10
C LEU A 470 -13.75 -15.49 -13.26
N GLN A 471 -13.57 -16.75 -12.85
CA GLN A 471 -14.63 -17.77 -12.89
C GLN A 471 -15.82 -17.38 -12.03
N TRP A 472 -15.59 -16.98 -10.78
CA TRP A 472 -16.61 -16.50 -9.85
C TRP A 472 -17.45 -15.35 -10.45
N ARG A 473 -16.84 -14.47 -11.24
CA ARG A 473 -17.58 -13.39 -11.91
C ARG A 473 -18.50 -13.91 -13.00
N VAL A 474 -18.09 -14.95 -13.73
CA VAL A 474 -18.93 -15.64 -14.71
C VAL A 474 -20.09 -16.33 -13.99
N ASP A 475 -19.81 -17.09 -12.94
CA ASP A 475 -20.83 -17.85 -12.19
C ASP A 475 -21.91 -16.94 -11.59
N ASN A 476 -21.54 -15.70 -11.25
CA ASN A 476 -22.45 -14.71 -10.69
C ASN A 476 -22.97 -13.69 -11.72
N ASN A 477 -22.82 -13.95 -13.02
CA ASN A 477 -23.30 -13.09 -14.13
C ASN A 477 -22.92 -11.61 -13.96
N MET A 478 -21.70 -11.35 -13.51
CA MET A 478 -21.23 -10.01 -13.17
C MET A 478 -20.99 -9.17 -14.43
N ALA A 479 -21.59 -7.98 -14.49
CA ALA A 479 -21.40 -7.07 -15.61
C ALA A 479 -19.91 -6.70 -15.81
N PRO A 480 -19.46 -6.40 -17.05
CA PRO A 480 -18.06 -6.04 -17.33
C PRO A 480 -17.55 -4.80 -16.57
N GLY A 481 -18.45 -3.94 -16.07
CA GLY A 481 -18.12 -2.76 -15.25
C GLY A 481 -18.13 -3.01 -13.74
N ASP A 482 -18.66 -4.16 -13.28
CA ASP A 482 -18.86 -4.44 -11.87
C ASP A 482 -17.52 -4.56 -11.13
N ARG A 483 -17.35 -3.81 -10.03
CA ARG A 483 -16.11 -3.79 -9.24
C ARG A 483 -16.12 -4.76 -8.05
N SER A 484 -17.19 -5.53 -7.88
CA SER A 484 -17.33 -6.56 -6.86
C SER A 484 -16.21 -7.59 -6.98
N ALA A 485 -15.74 -8.03 -5.82
CA ALA A 485 -14.68 -9.00 -5.69
C ALA A 485 -15.15 -10.11 -4.74
N PRO A 486 -14.80 -11.38 -5.01
CA PRO A 486 -15.12 -12.47 -4.12
C PRO A 486 -14.34 -12.38 -2.80
N SER A 487 -14.92 -12.91 -1.73
CA SER A 487 -14.25 -13.20 -0.48
C SER A 487 -13.24 -14.33 -0.65
N ALA A 488 -12.42 -14.57 0.38
CA ALA A 488 -11.49 -15.70 0.36
C ALA A 488 -12.25 -17.03 0.34
N THR A 489 -13.33 -17.15 1.12
CA THR A 489 -14.21 -18.34 1.15
C THR A 489 -14.89 -18.56 -0.21
N GLU A 490 -15.34 -17.49 -0.87
CA GLU A 490 -15.90 -17.60 -2.23
C GLU A 490 -14.85 -18.04 -3.26
N ILE A 491 -13.61 -17.57 -3.15
CA ILE A 491 -12.51 -18.04 -4.02
C ILE A 491 -12.27 -19.53 -3.80
N GLU A 492 -12.21 -20.00 -2.55
CA GLU A 492 -12.01 -21.40 -2.24
C GLU A 492 -13.16 -22.28 -2.74
N ALA A 493 -14.41 -21.85 -2.50
CA ALA A 493 -15.60 -22.52 -3.01
C ALA A 493 -15.59 -22.59 -4.54
N THR A 494 -15.16 -21.52 -5.22
CA THR A 494 -15.02 -21.50 -6.69
C THR A 494 -13.96 -22.49 -7.16
N ILE A 495 -12.78 -22.54 -6.52
CA ILE A 495 -11.74 -23.50 -6.90
C ILE A 495 -12.21 -24.94 -6.70
N LYS A 496 -12.94 -25.22 -5.61
CA LYS A 496 -13.52 -26.54 -5.34
C LYS A 496 -14.61 -26.92 -6.35
N ALA A 497 -15.44 -25.97 -6.77
CA ALA A 497 -16.49 -26.18 -7.76
C ALA A 497 -15.95 -26.32 -9.19
N HIS A 498 -14.75 -25.77 -9.46
CA HIS A 498 -14.12 -25.72 -10.78
C HIS A 498 -12.74 -26.39 -10.79
N PRO A 499 -12.65 -27.74 -10.61
CA PRO A 499 -11.39 -28.45 -10.59
C PRO A 499 -10.58 -28.30 -11.89
N GLU A 500 -11.23 -28.02 -13.02
CA GLU A 500 -10.58 -27.78 -14.31
C GLU A 500 -9.62 -26.58 -14.30
N LEU A 501 -9.78 -25.63 -13.35
CA LEU A 501 -8.82 -24.55 -13.15
C LEU A 501 -7.44 -25.09 -12.72
N MET A 502 -7.42 -26.18 -11.96
CA MET A 502 -6.19 -26.87 -11.56
C MET A 502 -5.52 -27.55 -12.76
N ASP A 503 -6.30 -28.14 -13.66
CA ASP A 503 -5.79 -28.83 -14.85
C ASP A 503 -5.29 -27.85 -15.92
N ALA A 504 -5.90 -26.66 -15.98
CA ALA A 504 -5.48 -25.56 -16.85
C ALA A 504 -4.18 -24.88 -16.38
N PHE A 505 -3.89 -24.93 -15.07
CA PHE A 505 -2.76 -24.23 -14.47
C PHE A 505 -1.39 -24.63 -15.06
N PRO A 506 -1.03 -25.93 -15.16
CA PRO A 506 0.25 -26.35 -15.75
C PRO A 506 0.44 -25.83 -17.19
N VAL A 507 -0.62 -25.85 -18.00
CA VAL A 507 -0.58 -25.37 -19.39
C VAL A 507 -0.31 -23.88 -19.45
N SER A 508 -0.97 -23.09 -18.60
CA SER A 508 -0.76 -21.63 -18.53
C SER A 508 0.68 -21.22 -18.14
N ARG A 509 1.45 -22.14 -17.58
CA ARG A 509 2.83 -21.92 -17.12
C ARG A 509 3.89 -22.34 -18.15
N LYS A 510 3.51 -22.97 -19.27
CA LYS A 510 4.42 -23.25 -20.38
C LYS A 510 5.04 -21.96 -20.91
N LYS A 511 6.31 -21.99 -21.34
CA LYS A 511 7.09 -20.81 -21.71
C LYS A 511 6.40 -20.01 -22.83
N GLU A 512 5.86 -20.73 -23.81
CA GLU A 512 5.12 -20.23 -24.96
C GLU A 512 3.88 -19.45 -24.52
N MET A 513 3.16 -19.95 -23.51
CA MET A 513 1.98 -19.30 -22.96
C MET A 513 2.32 -18.04 -22.17
N GLN A 514 3.47 -18.02 -21.49
CA GLN A 514 3.93 -16.85 -20.73
C GLN A 514 4.25 -15.62 -21.61
N GLU A 515 4.51 -15.83 -22.91
CA GLU A 515 4.69 -14.75 -23.89
C GLU A 515 3.37 -14.08 -24.29
N ILE A 516 2.24 -14.78 -24.11
CA ILE A 516 0.90 -14.32 -24.52
C ILE A 516 0.25 -13.49 -23.42
N GLY A 517 0.35 -13.93 -22.16
CA GLY A 517 -0.39 -13.33 -21.06
C GLY A 517 0.07 -13.75 -19.67
N SER A 518 -0.54 -13.13 -18.65
CA SER A 518 -0.28 -13.53 -17.26
C SER A 518 -0.97 -14.86 -16.94
N ALA A 519 -0.27 -15.75 -16.23
CA ALA A 519 -0.75 -17.09 -15.88
C ALA A 519 -2.20 -17.12 -15.38
N GLY A 520 -2.62 -16.23 -14.46
CA GLY A 520 -3.99 -16.26 -13.91
C GLY A 520 -5.10 -16.03 -14.93
N ILE A 521 -4.86 -15.22 -15.96
CA ILE A 521 -5.82 -15.01 -17.06
C ILE A 521 -5.86 -16.24 -17.96
N LEU A 522 -4.68 -16.78 -18.27
CA LEU A 522 -4.54 -17.92 -19.15
C LEU A 522 -5.12 -19.19 -18.51
N THR A 523 -4.92 -19.40 -17.21
CA THR A 523 -5.55 -20.50 -16.46
C THR A 523 -7.08 -20.43 -16.58
N PHE A 524 -7.68 -19.25 -16.36
CA PHE A 524 -9.12 -19.05 -16.53
C PHE A 524 -9.55 -19.30 -17.99
N PHE A 525 -8.87 -18.69 -18.96
CA PHE A 525 -9.19 -18.82 -20.38
C PHE A 525 -9.14 -20.28 -20.85
N ILE A 526 -8.08 -21.01 -20.52
CA ILE A 526 -7.90 -22.43 -20.87
C ILE A 526 -9.03 -23.28 -20.27
N ALA A 527 -9.33 -23.09 -18.98
CA ALA A 527 -10.44 -23.79 -18.33
C ALA A 527 -11.79 -23.47 -18.99
N HIS A 528 -12.01 -22.20 -19.38
CA HIS A 528 -13.23 -21.75 -20.02
C HIS A 528 -13.44 -22.39 -21.40
N ILE A 529 -12.41 -22.42 -22.26
CA ILE A 529 -12.53 -22.99 -23.61
C ILE A 529 -12.64 -24.52 -23.60
N ARG A 530 -11.96 -25.20 -22.66
CA ARG A 530 -12.05 -26.66 -22.48
C ARG A 530 -13.47 -27.11 -22.12
N ARG A 531 -14.19 -26.30 -21.33
CA ARG A 531 -15.60 -26.53 -21.02
C ARG A 531 -16.52 -26.42 -22.24
N GLN A 532 -16.14 -25.62 -23.23
CA GLN A 532 -16.95 -25.44 -24.43
C GLN A 532 -16.68 -26.53 -25.46
N ASP A 533 -15.41 -26.87 -25.70
CA ASP A 533 -15.00 -27.95 -26.61
C ASP A 533 -13.57 -28.40 -26.28
N ASP A 534 -13.42 -29.49 -25.51
CA ASP A 534 -12.12 -29.95 -25.02
C ASP A 534 -11.16 -30.34 -26.16
N GLN A 535 -11.65 -31.09 -27.15
CA GLN A 535 -10.85 -31.55 -28.29
C GLN A 535 -10.38 -30.36 -29.15
N LEU A 536 -11.30 -29.47 -29.50
CA LEU A 536 -10.94 -28.30 -30.31
C LEU A 536 -10.04 -27.32 -29.55
N SER A 537 -10.24 -27.20 -28.24
CA SER A 537 -9.42 -26.34 -27.40
C SER A 537 -7.96 -26.80 -27.34
N GLU A 538 -7.72 -28.11 -27.30
CA GLU A 538 -6.35 -28.64 -27.27
C GLU A 538 -5.61 -28.32 -28.58
N VAL A 539 -6.29 -28.45 -29.72
CA VAL A 539 -5.73 -28.06 -31.03
C VAL A 539 -5.49 -26.55 -31.09
N PHE A 540 -6.46 -25.75 -30.67
CA PHE A 540 -6.31 -24.29 -30.60
C PHE A 540 -5.10 -23.90 -29.76
N LEU A 541 -4.94 -24.49 -28.58
CA LEU A 541 -3.81 -24.21 -27.69
C LEU A 541 -2.49 -24.63 -28.30
N GLN A 542 -2.42 -25.80 -28.96
CA GLN A 542 -1.23 -26.25 -29.67
C GLN A 542 -0.84 -25.27 -30.78
N GLN A 543 -1.78 -24.94 -31.67
CA GLN A 543 -1.58 -23.96 -32.75
C GLN A 543 -1.22 -22.56 -32.22
N MET A 544 -1.82 -22.16 -31.09
CA MET A 544 -1.52 -20.90 -30.42
C MET A 544 -0.14 -20.90 -29.76
N MET A 545 0.43 -22.04 -29.41
CA MET A 545 1.80 -22.18 -28.89
C MET A 545 2.82 -22.29 -30.03
N ASN A 546 2.71 -23.30 -30.89
CA ASN A 546 3.71 -23.62 -31.92
C ASN A 546 3.58 -22.75 -33.19
N GLY A 547 2.37 -22.33 -33.57
CA GLY A 547 2.09 -21.65 -34.83
C GLY A 547 2.12 -22.55 -36.06
N GLU A 548 2.14 -23.86 -35.88
CA GLU A 548 2.15 -24.83 -36.96
C GLU A 548 0.73 -25.06 -37.51
N GLY A 549 0.62 -25.39 -38.80
CA GLY A 549 -0.67 -25.70 -39.43
C GLY A 549 -1.62 -24.51 -39.65
N LEU A 550 -1.14 -23.26 -39.47
CA LEU A 550 -1.96 -22.06 -39.65
C LEU A 550 -2.12 -21.71 -41.15
N MET A 551 -3.29 -22.00 -41.71
CA MET A 551 -3.65 -21.61 -43.08
C MET A 551 -4.06 -20.14 -43.20
N ARG A 552 -4.02 -19.61 -44.43
CA ARG A 552 -4.47 -18.24 -44.72
C ARG A 552 -5.92 -18.04 -44.26
N GLY A 553 -6.14 -17.01 -43.44
CA GLY A 553 -7.46 -16.68 -42.88
C GLY A 553 -7.69 -17.19 -41.46
N ASN A 554 -6.83 -18.09 -40.94
CA ASN A 554 -6.94 -18.54 -39.56
C ASN A 554 -6.75 -17.35 -38.58
N PRO A 555 -7.71 -17.11 -37.66
CA PRO A 555 -7.68 -15.97 -36.75
C PRO A 555 -6.46 -15.98 -35.82
N LEU A 556 -5.87 -17.16 -35.56
CA LEU A 556 -4.67 -17.29 -34.74
C LEU A 556 -3.45 -16.54 -35.30
N ILE A 557 -3.35 -16.34 -36.62
CA ILE A 557 -2.24 -15.61 -37.25
C ILE A 557 -2.18 -14.18 -36.70
N LYS A 558 -3.33 -13.50 -36.66
CA LYS A 558 -3.42 -12.10 -36.22
C LYS A 558 -3.17 -11.98 -34.72
N ILE A 559 -3.78 -12.86 -33.91
CA ILE A 559 -3.67 -12.75 -32.46
C ILE A 559 -2.24 -13.06 -31.98
N ARG A 560 -1.56 -14.04 -32.59
CA ARG A 560 -0.16 -14.39 -32.28
C ARG A 560 0.75 -13.19 -32.48
N ALA A 561 0.66 -12.52 -33.62
CA ALA A 561 1.44 -11.31 -33.92
C ALA A 561 1.12 -10.13 -32.97
N LYS A 562 -0.07 -10.11 -32.37
CA LYS A 562 -0.53 -9.04 -31.48
C LYS A 562 -0.19 -9.28 -30.01
N LEU A 563 -0.09 -10.53 -29.57
CA LEU A 563 0.13 -10.86 -28.15
C LEU A 563 1.55 -11.35 -27.86
N ILE A 564 2.14 -12.19 -28.72
CA ILE A 564 3.46 -12.81 -28.46
C ILE A 564 4.55 -11.73 -28.43
N GLY A 565 5.37 -11.73 -27.37
CA GLY A 565 6.48 -10.80 -27.19
C GLY A 565 6.06 -9.35 -26.85
N LYS A 566 4.77 -9.07 -26.71
CA LYS A 566 4.22 -7.72 -26.40
C LYS A 566 3.69 -7.61 -24.97
N ARG A 567 4.19 -8.45 -24.08
CA ARG A 567 3.78 -8.52 -22.68
C ARG A 567 3.99 -7.17 -21.98
N GLY A 568 2.93 -6.67 -21.34
CA GLY A 568 2.94 -5.38 -20.64
C GLY A 568 2.46 -4.19 -21.46
N GLN A 569 2.34 -4.31 -22.79
CA GLN A 569 1.76 -3.25 -23.63
C GLN A 569 0.23 -3.20 -23.55
N LEU A 570 -0.41 -4.34 -23.29
CA LEU A 570 -1.86 -4.47 -23.13
C LEU A 570 -2.24 -4.75 -21.69
N THR A 571 -3.37 -4.21 -21.27
CA THR A 571 -3.95 -4.53 -19.96
C THR A 571 -4.44 -5.97 -19.94
N ARG A 572 -4.46 -6.57 -18.75
CA ARG A 572 -4.99 -7.92 -18.50
C ARG A 572 -6.39 -8.14 -19.10
N ARG A 573 -7.26 -7.15 -18.94
CA ARG A 573 -8.62 -7.17 -19.48
C ARG A 573 -8.64 -7.22 -21.01
N GLN A 574 -7.79 -6.43 -21.67
CA GLN A 574 -7.68 -6.42 -23.14
C GLN A 574 -7.14 -7.74 -23.67
N VAL A 575 -6.17 -8.36 -22.99
CA VAL A 575 -5.65 -9.67 -23.38
C VAL A 575 -6.75 -10.73 -23.30
N LEU A 576 -7.48 -10.80 -22.18
CA LEU A 576 -8.56 -11.77 -22.01
C LEU A 576 -9.68 -11.60 -23.05
N ALA A 577 -10.14 -10.37 -23.27
CA ALA A 577 -11.19 -10.09 -24.25
C ALA A 577 -10.80 -10.59 -25.64
N GLN A 578 -9.59 -10.25 -26.10
CA GLN A 578 -9.14 -10.69 -27.42
C GLN A 578 -8.97 -12.20 -27.51
N LEU A 579 -8.55 -12.88 -26.45
CA LEU A 579 -8.46 -14.34 -26.45
C LEU A 579 -9.84 -15.01 -26.57
N LEU A 580 -10.85 -14.48 -25.86
CA LEU A 580 -12.24 -14.96 -25.95
C LEU A 580 -12.82 -14.69 -27.34
N ASP A 581 -12.68 -13.47 -27.87
CA ASP A 581 -13.14 -13.12 -29.21
C ASP A 581 -12.48 -14.01 -30.27
N THR A 582 -11.16 -14.25 -30.14
CA THR A 582 -10.42 -15.12 -31.07
C THR A 582 -10.89 -16.57 -30.99
N TRP A 583 -11.25 -17.06 -29.81
CA TRP A 583 -11.80 -18.40 -29.65
C TRP A 583 -13.15 -18.54 -30.37
N ASP A 584 -14.02 -17.54 -30.26
CA ASP A 584 -15.30 -17.53 -30.98
C ASP A 584 -15.10 -17.46 -32.51
N GLU A 585 -14.19 -16.60 -32.97
CA GLU A 585 -13.79 -16.53 -34.39
C GLU A 585 -13.20 -17.86 -34.87
N TYR A 586 -12.39 -18.53 -34.06
CA TYR A 586 -11.76 -19.81 -34.40
C TYR A 586 -12.79 -20.93 -34.53
N ARG A 587 -13.77 -21.01 -33.62
CA ARG A 587 -14.88 -21.96 -33.73
C ARG A 587 -15.69 -21.73 -35.00
N ALA A 588 -16.03 -20.47 -35.31
CA ALA A 588 -16.71 -20.13 -36.55
C ALA A 588 -15.88 -20.49 -37.81
N TYR A 589 -14.56 -20.28 -37.76
CA TYR A 589 -13.65 -20.66 -38.84
C TYR A 589 -13.63 -22.18 -39.07
N VAL A 590 -13.61 -22.96 -37.99
CA VAL A 590 -13.66 -24.43 -38.01
C VAL A 590 -14.99 -24.94 -38.55
N ASP A 591 -16.10 -24.31 -38.16
CA ASP A 591 -17.43 -24.66 -38.67
C ASP A 591 -17.53 -24.47 -40.20
N VAL A 592 -16.86 -23.45 -40.76
CA VAL A 592 -16.86 -23.16 -42.20
C VAL A 592 -15.93 -24.07 -42.98
N HIS A 593 -14.72 -24.34 -42.48
CA HIS A 593 -13.68 -25.04 -43.23
C HIS A 593 -13.64 -26.55 -42.95
N GLY A 594 -14.34 -27.01 -41.90
CA GLY A 594 -14.37 -28.40 -41.45
C GLY A 594 -13.24 -28.73 -40.47
N VAL A 595 -13.57 -29.46 -39.41
CA VAL A 595 -12.64 -29.81 -38.33
C VAL A 595 -11.37 -30.47 -38.87
N GLU A 596 -11.49 -31.45 -39.77
CA GLU A 596 -10.34 -32.19 -40.32
C GLU A 596 -9.38 -31.29 -41.11
N SER A 597 -9.89 -30.32 -41.86
CA SER A 597 -9.03 -29.41 -42.64
C SER A 597 -8.27 -28.41 -41.77
N VAL A 598 -8.87 -27.97 -40.67
CA VAL A 598 -8.30 -26.95 -39.78
C VAL A 598 -7.41 -27.56 -38.69
N THR A 599 -7.78 -28.74 -38.21
CA THR A 599 -7.14 -29.37 -37.05
C THR A 599 -6.25 -30.55 -37.42
N GLY A 600 -6.39 -31.11 -38.62
CA GLY A 600 -5.75 -32.39 -38.99
C GLY A 600 -6.31 -33.60 -38.23
N PHE A 601 -7.35 -33.40 -37.42
CA PHE A 601 -8.02 -34.44 -36.63
C PHE A 601 -9.29 -34.89 -37.33
N LYS A 602 -9.43 -36.20 -37.52
CA LYS A 602 -10.67 -36.80 -38.04
C LYS A 602 -11.59 -37.09 -36.86
N PRO A 603 -12.73 -36.38 -36.70
CA PRO A 603 -13.60 -36.63 -35.56
C PRO A 603 -14.13 -38.07 -35.63
N ALA A 604 -14.15 -38.78 -34.50
CA ALA A 604 -14.91 -40.02 -34.41
C ALA A 604 -16.38 -39.71 -34.66
N ASP A 605 -16.98 -40.44 -35.61
CA ASP A 605 -18.31 -40.24 -36.17
C ASP A 605 -19.35 -39.88 -35.09
N THR A 606 -19.74 -38.60 -34.99
CA THR A 606 -20.72 -38.12 -34.00
C THR A 606 -21.87 -37.42 -34.72
N LYS A 607 -22.82 -38.23 -35.18
CA LYS A 607 -24.22 -37.82 -35.39
C LYS A 607 -24.83 -37.40 -34.04
N ALA A 608 -24.52 -36.20 -33.53
CA ALA A 608 -25.20 -35.64 -32.36
C ALA A 608 -24.94 -34.13 -32.10
N ARG A 609 -24.63 -33.30 -33.12
CA ARG A 609 -24.38 -31.85 -32.90
C ARG A 609 -25.52 -30.91 -33.30
N THR A 610 -26.71 -31.41 -33.59
CA THR A 610 -27.83 -30.56 -34.08
C THR A 610 -28.84 -30.13 -33.02
N GLU A 611 -28.78 -30.60 -31.78
CA GLU A 611 -29.77 -30.25 -30.74
C GLU A 611 -29.11 -29.70 -29.48
N LEU A 612 -28.65 -28.44 -29.50
CA LEU A 612 -28.39 -27.62 -28.30
C LEU A 612 -28.14 -26.14 -28.64
N ARG A 613 -28.82 -25.63 -29.68
CA ARG A 613 -29.06 -24.19 -29.84
C ARG A 613 -30.53 -23.98 -29.47
N TYR A 614 -30.78 -23.22 -28.41
CA TYR A 614 -32.05 -22.94 -27.71
C TYR A 614 -32.32 -23.77 -26.44
N SER A 615 -31.64 -23.39 -25.35
CA SER A 615 -32.21 -23.28 -23.99
C SER A 615 -31.32 -22.39 -23.13
#